data_AF-A0A7X9HK14-F1
#
_entry.id   AF-A0A7X9HK14-F1
#
_cell.length_a   1.000
_cell.length_b   1.000
_cell.length_c   1.000
_cell.angle_alpha   90.00
_cell.angle_beta   90.00
_cell.angle_gamma   90.00
#
_symmetry.space_group_name_H-M   'P 1'
#
loop_
_entity.id
_entity.type
_entity.pdbx_description
1 polymer ?
#
loop_
_entity_poly.entity_id
_entity_poly.type
_entity_poly.pdbx_seq_one_letter_code
_entity_poly.pdbx_strand_id
1 'polypeptide(L)'
;GVLTGEGLFADRAGSFECVRGVADGLVSSPRFSIIVPPEKELKGTGTRQFPEPLDWNTVERICRQNQADALLALEVFDSNNLYSDRKEQRTRKENDKEIKYDVTVTHVRSNIESGWRIYDPAGKRIIDESIFTDYREWEAEGRTHKEALVNLPPQNEIVKQAGYFAGTQYARRISPSWIRTGREMYKKGNDDFKYAKRLAQTNRWEDAADVWHKYTEDPDPKLAGRACYNMALAAEIAGNLKEAVEWAEEAYVRYNNKKAREYSYILKNRLFRQQKLEEQMGE
;
A
#
# COMPACT_ATOMS: atom_id res chain seq x y z
N GLY A 1 17.39 12.85 -19.61
CA GLY A 1 17.50 14.16 -18.95
C GLY A 1 18.77 14.28 -18.14
N VAL A 2 19.96 14.07 -18.73
CA VAL A 2 21.26 14.09 -18.03
C VAL A 2 21.99 15.44 -18.17
N LEU A 3 21.44 16.41 -18.91
CA LEU A 3 22.16 17.63 -19.31
C LEU A 3 21.74 18.92 -18.60
N THR A 4 20.74 18.89 -17.73
CA THR A 4 20.42 20.04 -16.86
C THR A 4 20.64 19.59 -15.42
N GLY A 5 21.47 20.32 -14.64
CA GLY A 5 21.75 19.99 -13.23
C GLY A 5 20.49 19.83 -12.37
N GLU A 6 19.35 20.36 -12.83
CA GLU A 6 18.02 20.16 -12.28
C GLU A 6 17.61 18.70 -12.11
N GLY A 7 17.99 17.80 -13.05
CA GLY A 7 17.72 16.37 -12.93
C GLY A 7 18.44 15.73 -11.73
N LEU A 8 19.72 16.07 -11.54
CA LEU A 8 20.53 15.57 -10.42
C LEU A 8 20.03 16.07 -9.06
N PHE A 9 19.61 17.35 -8.98
CA PHE A 9 19.03 17.88 -7.74
C PHE A 9 17.68 17.24 -7.43
N ALA A 10 16.85 16.98 -8.45
CA ALA A 10 15.58 16.29 -8.28
C ALA A 10 15.79 14.83 -7.85
N ASP A 11 16.73 14.11 -8.45
CA ASP A 11 17.06 12.72 -8.08
C ASP A 11 17.60 12.64 -6.65
N ARG A 12 18.46 13.57 -6.25
CA ARG A 12 18.95 13.65 -4.86
C ARG A 12 17.80 13.90 -3.87
N ALA A 13 16.90 14.83 -4.17
CA ALA A 13 15.74 15.05 -3.32
C ALA A 13 14.80 13.82 -3.29
N GLY A 14 14.59 13.18 -4.44
CA GLY A 14 13.81 11.96 -4.58
C GLY A 14 14.39 10.80 -3.78
N SER A 15 15.72 10.63 -3.76
CA SER A 15 16.38 9.54 -3.03
C SER A 15 16.23 9.71 -1.51
N PHE A 16 16.36 10.93 -0.98
CA PHE A 16 16.08 11.22 0.43
C PHE A 16 14.63 10.90 0.80
N GLU A 17 13.69 11.32 -0.04
CA GLU A 17 12.27 11.02 0.16
C GLU A 17 11.98 9.53 0.06
N CYS A 18 12.70 8.80 -0.80
CA CYS A 18 12.61 7.35 -0.92
C CYS A 18 13.09 6.63 0.35
N VAL A 19 14.23 7.02 0.91
CA VAL A 19 14.71 6.52 2.22
C VAL A 19 13.70 6.84 3.32
N ARG A 20 13.14 8.06 3.34
CA ARG A 20 12.08 8.42 4.31
C ARG A 20 10.85 7.54 4.15
N GLY A 21 10.39 7.30 2.92
CA GLY A 21 9.25 6.44 2.64
C GLY A 21 9.47 4.98 3.08
N VAL A 22 10.69 4.45 2.92
CA VAL A 22 11.04 3.14 3.47
C VAL A 22 10.97 3.17 5.00
N ALA A 23 11.60 4.15 5.64
CA ALA A 23 11.63 4.25 7.09
C ALA A 23 10.21 4.35 7.68
N ASP A 24 9.38 5.25 7.15
CA ASP A 24 7.98 5.42 7.58
C ASP A 24 7.16 4.13 7.35
N GLY A 25 7.39 3.44 6.23
CA GLY A 25 6.76 2.15 5.94
C GLY A 25 7.15 1.05 6.92
N LEU A 26 8.43 0.97 7.27
CA LEU A 26 8.97 -0.03 8.19
C LEU A 26 8.64 0.24 9.66
N VAL A 27 8.50 1.51 10.08
CA VAL A 27 8.04 1.86 11.44
C VAL A 27 6.65 1.30 11.74
N SER A 28 5.80 1.11 10.72
CA SER A 28 4.48 0.50 10.88
C SER A 28 4.50 -1.03 11.10
N SER A 29 5.68 -1.64 10.96
CA SER A 29 5.89 -3.08 11.13
C SER A 29 6.25 -3.41 12.56
N PRO A 30 5.68 -4.47 13.16
CA PRO A 30 6.12 -4.94 14.47
C PRO A 30 7.52 -5.56 14.44
N ARG A 31 8.11 -5.79 13.26
CA ARG A 31 9.35 -6.56 13.08
C ARG A 31 10.63 -5.73 13.25
N PHE A 32 10.60 -4.44 12.95
CA PHE A 32 11.82 -3.64 12.82
C PHE A 32 11.75 -2.34 13.64
N SER A 33 12.86 -2.00 14.29
CA SER A 33 13.13 -0.65 14.79
C SER A 33 14.07 0.03 13.80
N ILE A 34 13.68 1.21 13.31
CA ILE A 34 14.42 1.90 12.24
C ILE A 34 15.07 3.16 12.78
N ILE A 35 16.34 3.34 12.42
CA ILE A 35 17.11 4.56 12.67
C ILE A 35 17.60 5.05 11.30
N VAL A 36 17.23 6.29 10.94
CA VAL A 36 17.78 6.98 9.77
C VAL A 36 18.80 8.00 10.28
N PRO A 37 20.11 7.75 10.16
CA PRO A 37 21.12 8.66 10.68
C PRO A 37 21.06 10.02 9.96
N PRO A 38 21.05 11.16 10.67
CA PRO A 38 21.21 12.46 10.01
C PRO A 38 22.61 12.48 9.37
N GLU A 39 22.65 12.75 8.06
CA GLU A 39 23.88 12.99 7.30
C GLU A 39 24.81 11.79 7.03
N LYS A 40 24.29 10.68 6.51
CA LYS A 40 25.11 9.68 5.81
C LYS A 40 24.69 9.52 4.36
N GLU A 41 24.92 10.57 3.57
CA GLU A 41 24.89 10.45 2.11
C GLU A 41 26.22 9.82 1.66
N LEU A 42 26.13 8.59 1.15
CA LEU A 42 27.25 7.97 0.46
C LEU A 42 27.17 8.37 -1.01
N LYS A 43 28.31 8.74 -1.60
CA LYS A 43 28.36 9.07 -3.02
C LYS A 43 28.17 7.78 -3.82
N GLY A 44 27.07 7.72 -4.57
CA GLY A 44 26.82 6.65 -5.53
C GLY A 44 27.69 6.79 -6.79
N THR A 45 27.49 5.85 -7.72
CA THR A 45 28.14 5.84 -9.03
C THR A 45 27.63 6.93 -9.97
N GLY A 46 26.46 7.50 -9.68
CA GLY A 46 25.73 8.38 -10.59
C GLY A 46 25.16 7.64 -11.82
N THR A 47 25.10 6.32 -11.77
CA THR A 47 24.53 5.47 -12.82
C THR A 47 23.39 4.62 -12.25
N ARG A 48 22.66 3.93 -13.13
CA ARG A 48 21.65 2.92 -12.76
C ARG A 48 22.26 1.58 -12.30
N GLN A 49 23.57 1.52 -12.12
CA GLN A 49 24.28 0.31 -11.70
C GLN A 49 24.68 0.41 -10.25
N PHE A 50 24.55 -0.70 -9.53
CA PHE A 50 25.05 -0.79 -8.17
C PHE A 50 26.57 -0.50 -8.13
N PRO A 51 27.06 0.25 -7.14
CA PRO A 51 28.49 0.34 -6.86
C PRO A 51 29.04 -1.03 -6.40
N GLU A 52 30.36 -1.12 -6.25
CA GLU A 52 30.93 -2.18 -5.41
C GLU A 52 30.29 -2.13 -4.00
N PRO A 53 30.00 -3.28 -3.37
CA PRO A 53 29.47 -3.31 -2.01
C PRO A 53 30.33 -2.53 -1.03
N LEU A 54 29.69 -1.93 -0.03
CA LEU A 54 30.40 -1.25 1.05
C LEU A 54 31.33 -2.24 1.76
N ASP A 55 32.55 -1.80 2.05
CA ASP A 55 33.49 -2.63 2.81
C ASP A 55 32.94 -2.89 4.23
N TRP A 56 33.25 -4.08 4.76
CA TRP A 56 32.71 -4.51 6.05
C TRP A 56 33.08 -3.57 7.20
N ASN A 57 34.25 -2.91 7.17
CA ASN A 57 34.61 -1.97 8.23
C ASN A 57 33.69 -0.74 8.21
N THR A 58 33.30 -0.27 7.04
CA THR A 58 32.31 0.81 6.88
C THR A 58 30.94 0.38 7.38
N VAL A 59 30.45 -0.80 6.98
CA VAL A 59 29.14 -1.32 7.43
C VAL A 59 29.12 -1.50 8.95
N GLU A 60 30.10 -2.21 9.52
CA GLU A 60 30.21 -2.44 10.96
C GLU A 60 30.28 -1.13 11.74
N ARG A 61 31.05 -0.14 11.24
CA ARG A 61 31.13 1.19 11.86
C ARG A 61 29.79 1.92 11.83
N ILE A 62 29.05 1.89 10.71
CA ILE A 62 27.73 2.52 10.61
C ILE A 62 26.75 1.87 11.59
N CYS A 63 26.67 0.54 11.60
CA CYS A 63 25.79 -0.22 12.48
C CYS A 63 26.12 0.03 13.96
N ARG A 64 27.40 -0.07 14.35
CA ARG A 64 27.83 0.16 15.74
C ARG A 64 27.54 1.57 16.24
N GLN A 65 27.75 2.59 15.40
CA GLN A 65 27.46 3.99 15.76
C GLN A 65 25.97 4.26 15.99
N ASN A 66 25.09 3.45 15.41
CA ASN A 66 23.64 3.61 15.50
C ASN A 66 22.96 2.47 16.28
N GLN A 67 23.73 1.60 16.94
CA GLN A 67 23.23 0.43 17.68
C GLN A 67 22.26 -0.43 16.83
N ALA A 68 22.59 -0.62 15.56
CA ALA A 68 21.76 -1.36 14.61
C ALA A 68 22.36 -2.74 14.29
N ASP A 69 21.50 -3.74 14.11
CA ASP A 69 21.91 -5.12 13.79
C ASP A 69 22.16 -5.33 12.28
N ALA A 70 21.59 -4.47 11.43
CA ALA A 70 21.70 -4.54 9.98
C ALA A 70 21.73 -3.13 9.37
N LEU A 71 22.22 -3.03 8.12
CA LEU A 71 22.20 -1.80 7.33
C LEU A 71 21.39 -2.02 6.06
N LEU A 72 20.33 -1.23 5.87
CA LEU A 72 19.62 -1.10 4.60
C LEU A 72 20.11 0.17 3.90
N ALA A 73 20.71 0.01 2.72
CA ALA A 73 21.30 1.10 1.94
C ALA A 73 20.56 1.28 0.60
N LEU A 74 20.17 2.51 0.29
CA LEU A 74 19.79 2.94 -1.06
C LEU A 74 21.07 3.29 -1.82
N GLU A 75 21.41 2.49 -2.83
CA GLU A 75 22.68 2.60 -3.55
C GLU A 75 22.52 2.95 -5.03
N VAL A 76 21.31 2.79 -5.58
CA VAL A 76 20.93 3.27 -6.91
C VAL A 76 19.65 4.07 -6.79
N PHE A 77 19.58 5.25 -7.41
CA PHE A 77 18.34 6.02 -7.53
C PHE A 77 18.32 6.77 -8.85
N ASP A 78 17.25 6.61 -9.62
CA ASP A 78 17.01 7.35 -10.86
C ASP A 78 15.50 7.62 -11.00
N SER A 79 15.15 8.83 -11.44
CA SER A 79 13.78 9.19 -11.75
C SER A 79 13.60 9.55 -13.22
N ASN A 80 12.46 9.14 -13.79
CA ASN A 80 12.10 9.47 -15.16
C ASN A 80 10.61 9.83 -15.27
N ASN A 81 10.35 11.09 -15.65
CA ASN A 81 9.00 11.63 -15.83
C ASN A 81 8.59 11.57 -17.30
N LEU A 82 7.51 10.86 -17.58
CA LEU A 82 6.92 10.72 -18.91
C LEU A 82 5.61 11.53 -18.95
N TYR A 83 5.53 12.47 -19.89
CA TYR A 83 4.36 13.33 -20.09
C TYR A 83 3.57 12.88 -21.31
N SER A 84 2.25 12.92 -21.22
CA SER A 84 1.36 12.67 -22.35
C SER A 84 0.11 13.55 -22.27
N ASP A 85 -0.43 13.93 -23.42
CA ASP A 85 -1.63 14.75 -23.50
C ASP A 85 -2.80 13.98 -24.11
N ARG A 86 -4.01 14.25 -23.60
CA ARG A 86 -5.28 13.88 -24.22
C ARG A 86 -6.16 15.11 -24.38
N LYS A 87 -6.79 15.25 -25.55
CA LYS A 87 -7.83 16.26 -25.77
C LYS A 87 -9.20 15.64 -25.54
N GLU A 88 -10.06 16.35 -24.80
CA GLU A 88 -11.42 15.96 -24.49
C GLU A 88 -12.37 17.09 -24.85
N GLN A 89 -13.55 16.76 -25.34
CA GLN A 89 -14.65 17.73 -25.47
C GLN A 89 -15.64 17.50 -24.33
N ARG A 90 -15.89 18.54 -23.54
CA ARG A 90 -16.83 18.50 -22.41
C ARG A 90 -17.96 19.49 -22.63
N THR A 91 -19.07 19.28 -21.94
CA THR A 91 -20.26 20.12 -22.04
C THR A 91 -20.56 20.73 -20.69
N ARG A 92 -20.85 22.03 -20.65
CA ARG A 92 -21.38 22.72 -19.47
C ARG A 92 -22.70 23.38 -19.80
N LYS A 93 -23.58 23.53 -18.80
CA LYS A 93 -24.82 24.30 -18.95
C LYS A 93 -24.58 25.74 -18.53
N GLU A 94 -24.93 26.68 -19.40
CA GLU A 94 -24.88 28.11 -19.14
C GLU A 94 -26.16 28.74 -19.70
N ASN A 95 -26.99 29.35 -18.83
CA ASN A 95 -28.31 29.90 -19.20
C ASN A 95 -29.20 28.90 -19.96
N ASP A 96 -29.35 27.68 -19.43
CA ASP A 96 -30.12 26.57 -20.03
C ASP A 96 -29.68 26.14 -21.45
N LYS A 97 -28.50 26.59 -21.90
CA LYS A 97 -27.86 26.13 -23.14
C LYS A 97 -26.68 25.23 -22.83
N GLU A 98 -26.56 24.14 -23.58
CA GLU A 98 -25.38 23.29 -23.56
C GLU A 98 -24.26 23.92 -24.40
N ILE A 99 -23.15 24.23 -23.75
CA ILE A 99 -21.94 24.76 -24.39
C ILE A 99 -20.87 23.68 -24.35
N LYS A 100 -20.38 23.31 -25.53
CA LYS A 100 -19.24 22.41 -25.69
C LYS A 100 -17.95 23.21 -25.63
N TYR A 101 -16.95 22.69 -24.93
CA TYR A 101 -15.62 23.28 -24.85
C TYR A 101 -14.56 22.18 -24.83
N ASP A 102 -13.40 22.50 -25.40
CA ASP A 102 -12.26 21.60 -25.43
C ASP A 102 -11.42 21.75 -24.15
N VAL A 103 -10.99 20.62 -23.63
CA VAL A 103 -10.11 20.49 -22.46
C VAL A 103 -8.88 19.71 -22.89
N THR A 104 -7.71 20.22 -22.56
CA THR A 104 -6.46 19.45 -22.63
C THR A 104 -6.20 18.87 -21.25
N VAL A 105 -6.09 17.55 -21.15
CA VAL A 105 -5.68 16.82 -19.96
C VAL A 105 -4.23 16.38 -20.17
N THR A 106 -3.33 16.83 -19.31
CA THR A 106 -1.93 16.40 -19.31
C THR A 106 -1.74 15.40 -18.18
N HIS A 107 -1.28 14.21 -18.53
CA HIS A 107 -0.90 13.14 -17.62
C HIS A 107 0.62 13.09 -17.51
N VAL A 108 1.11 12.89 -16.29
CA VAL A 108 2.52 12.67 -16.01
C VAL A 108 2.68 11.40 -15.18
N ARG A 109 3.55 10.50 -15.66
CA ARG A 109 3.98 9.31 -14.94
C ARG A 109 5.44 9.48 -14.54
N SER A 110 5.70 9.52 -13.23
CA SER A 110 7.06 9.51 -12.69
C SER A 110 7.44 8.09 -12.31
N ASN A 111 8.42 7.53 -13.02
CA ASN A 111 8.98 6.22 -12.73
C ASN A 111 10.21 6.40 -11.84
N ILE A 112 10.32 5.59 -10.80
CA ILE A 112 11.44 5.56 -9.87
C ILE A 112 12.09 4.19 -9.95
N GLU A 113 13.40 4.19 -10.17
CA GLU A 113 14.25 3.02 -10.02
C GLU A 113 15.09 3.19 -8.76
N SER A 114 14.95 2.25 -7.81
CA SER A 114 15.63 2.29 -6.51
C SER A 114 16.35 0.97 -6.25
N GLY A 115 17.68 0.99 -6.15
CA GLY A 115 18.51 -0.18 -5.87
C GLY A 115 18.89 -0.24 -4.40
N TRP A 116 18.53 -1.35 -3.76
CA TRP A 116 18.71 -1.54 -2.32
C TRP A 116 19.63 -2.71 -2.02
N ARG A 117 20.46 -2.55 -0.98
CA ARG A 117 21.25 -3.62 -0.36
C ARG A 117 20.98 -3.72 1.13
N ILE A 118 20.84 -4.95 1.63
CA ILE A 118 20.72 -5.25 3.07
C ILE A 118 21.99 -5.97 3.52
N TYR A 119 22.74 -5.35 4.42
CA TYR A 119 23.97 -5.90 4.99
C TYR A 119 23.75 -6.44 6.40
N ASP A 120 24.27 -7.64 6.63
CA ASP A 120 24.37 -8.29 7.95
C ASP A 120 25.84 -8.22 8.41
N PRO A 121 26.21 -7.26 9.27
CA PRO A 121 27.58 -7.12 9.77
C PRO A 121 28.03 -8.29 10.64
N ALA A 122 27.12 -8.97 11.35
CA ALA A 122 27.46 -10.10 12.21
C ALA A 122 27.84 -11.34 11.38
N GLY A 123 27.06 -11.63 10.34
CA GLY A 123 27.32 -12.71 9.40
C GLY A 123 28.28 -12.37 8.25
N LYS A 124 28.65 -11.09 8.10
CA LYS A 124 29.42 -10.53 6.97
C LYS A 124 28.88 -10.99 5.62
N ARG A 125 27.58 -10.82 5.42
CA ARG A 125 26.87 -11.21 4.21
C ARG A 125 25.86 -10.17 3.76
N ILE A 126 25.57 -10.16 2.47
CA ILE A 126 24.48 -9.38 1.89
C ILE A 126 23.23 -10.27 1.91
N ILE A 127 22.18 -9.84 2.58
CA ILE A 127 20.91 -10.57 2.71
C ILE A 127 20.07 -10.41 1.43
N ASP A 128 20.03 -9.19 0.88
CA ASP A 128 19.30 -8.87 -0.36
C ASP A 128 20.08 -7.81 -1.14
N GLU A 129 20.03 -7.92 -2.46
CA GLU A 129 20.50 -6.94 -3.43
C GLU A 129 19.48 -6.92 -4.58
N SER A 130 18.77 -5.81 -4.76
CA SER A 130 17.69 -5.75 -5.74
C SER A 130 17.39 -4.34 -6.21
N ILE A 131 17.20 -4.20 -7.52
CA ILE A 131 16.54 -3.03 -8.11
C ILE A 131 15.03 -3.21 -7.97
N PHE A 132 14.39 -2.19 -7.41
CA PHE A 132 12.95 -2.06 -7.28
C PHE A 132 12.46 -0.85 -8.08
N THR A 133 11.54 -1.10 -9.00
CA THR A 133 10.93 -0.07 -9.85
C THR A 133 9.48 0.12 -9.45
N ASP A 134 9.09 1.37 -9.24
CA ASP A 134 7.70 1.77 -9.02
C ASP A 134 7.40 3.06 -9.76
N TYR A 135 6.14 3.46 -9.81
CA TYR A 135 5.74 4.71 -10.44
C TYR A 135 4.56 5.34 -9.73
N ARG A 136 4.43 6.65 -9.93
CA ARG A 136 3.26 7.40 -9.51
C ARG A 136 2.81 8.32 -10.63
N GLU A 137 1.50 8.57 -10.67
CA GLU A 137 0.86 9.32 -11.75
C GLU A 137 0.09 10.51 -11.21
N TRP A 138 0.08 11.57 -12.00
CA TRP A 138 -0.72 12.77 -11.80
C TRP A 138 -1.36 13.16 -13.11
N GLU A 139 -2.49 13.84 -13.00
CA GLU A 139 -3.14 14.48 -14.13
C GLU A 139 -3.60 15.88 -13.72
N ALA A 140 -3.55 16.79 -14.67
CA ALA A 140 -4.17 18.10 -14.54
C ALA A 140 -4.75 18.53 -15.88
N GLU A 141 -5.69 19.47 -15.83
CA GLU A 141 -6.40 19.94 -16.99
C GLU A 141 -6.24 21.44 -17.20
N GLY A 142 -6.38 21.87 -18.45
CA GLY A 142 -6.36 23.28 -18.85
C GLY A 142 -6.97 23.46 -20.24
N ARG A 143 -7.21 24.71 -20.64
CA ARG A 143 -7.66 25.02 -22.01
C ARG A 143 -6.55 24.77 -23.03
N THR A 144 -5.31 24.78 -22.59
CA THR A 144 -4.11 24.48 -23.39
C THR A 144 -3.17 23.55 -22.63
N HIS A 145 -2.27 22.88 -23.34
CA HIS A 145 -1.20 22.07 -22.74
C HIS A 145 -0.37 22.88 -21.71
N LYS A 146 -0.03 24.14 -22.03
CA LYS A 146 0.73 25.00 -21.11
C LYS A 146 -0.02 25.26 -19.80
N GLU A 147 -1.33 25.48 -19.88
CA GLU A 147 -2.17 25.69 -18.69
C GLU A 147 -2.28 24.39 -17.88
N ALA A 148 -2.48 23.24 -18.54
CA ALA A 148 -2.51 21.94 -17.89
C ALA A 148 -1.18 21.62 -17.18
N LEU A 149 -0.03 21.92 -17.80
CA LEU A 149 1.28 21.77 -17.17
C LEU A 149 1.47 22.65 -15.93
N VAL A 150 1.00 23.90 -15.96
CA VAL A 150 1.06 24.80 -14.79
C VAL A 150 0.21 24.28 -13.63
N ASN A 151 -0.87 23.58 -13.94
CA ASN A 151 -1.77 22.98 -12.95
C ASN A 151 -1.25 21.65 -12.39
N LEU A 152 -0.23 21.04 -13.00
CA LEU A 152 0.47 19.89 -12.41
C LEU A 152 1.35 20.33 -11.24
N PRO A 153 1.66 19.42 -10.29
CA PRO A 153 2.69 19.68 -9.31
C PRO A 153 4.04 20.00 -9.99
N PRO A 154 4.86 20.89 -9.42
CA PRO A 154 6.21 21.15 -9.92
C PRO A 154 7.04 19.86 -10.05
N GLN A 155 7.94 19.81 -11.04
CA GLN A 155 8.70 18.59 -11.36
C GLN A 155 9.48 18.02 -10.16
N ASN A 156 10.06 18.89 -9.32
CA ASN A 156 10.76 18.48 -8.10
C ASN A 156 9.82 17.82 -7.09
N GLU A 157 8.60 18.33 -6.91
CA GLU A 157 7.59 17.75 -6.04
C GLU A 157 7.05 16.42 -6.60
N ILE A 158 6.91 16.29 -7.92
CA ILE A 158 6.58 15.02 -8.59
C ILE A 158 7.62 13.95 -8.21
N VAL A 159 8.91 14.24 -8.39
CA VAL A 159 9.99 13.27 -8.11
C VAL A 159 10.08 12.94 -6.62
N LYS A 160 9.95 13.93 -5.73
CA LYS A 160 9.91 13.70 -4.28
C LYS A 160 8.74 12.81 -3.87
N GLN A 161 7.53 13.11 -4.34
CA GLN A 161 6.33 12.33 -4.02
C GLN A 161 6.35 10.93 -4.63
N ALA A 162 6.94 10.77 -5.82
CA ALA A 162 7.17 9.46 -6.43
C ALA A 162 8.22 8.66 -5.65
N GLY A 163 9.34 9.28 -5.28
CA GLY A 163 10.41 8.67 -4.49
C GLY A 163 9.90 8.16 -3.14
N TYR A 164 9.20 9.02 -2.39
CA TYR A 164 8.54 8.64 -1.13
C TYR A 164 7.59 7.45 -1.34
N PHE A 165 6.74 7.51 -2.37
CA PHE A 165 5.80 6.44 -2.68
C PHE A 165 6.53 5.12 -2.98
N ALA A 166 7.54 5.13 -3.86
CA ALA A 166 8.35 3.96 -4.18
C ALA A 166 9.03 3.37 -2.94
N GLY A 167 9.55 4.22 -2.05
CA GLY A 167 10.10 3.79 -0.77
C GLY A 167 9.08 3.08 0.12
N THR A 168 7.87 3.64 0.25
CA THR A 168 6.79 2.97 1.00
C THR A 168 6.38 1.62 0.40
N GLN A 169 6.43 1.47 -0.93
CA GLN A 169 6.15 0.19 -1.58
C GLN A 169 7.28 -0.82 -1.39
N TYR A 170 8.55 -0.37 -1.43
CA TYR A 170 9.69 -1.20 -1.11
C TYR A 170 9.64 -1.71 0.33
N ALA A 171 9.27 -0.87 1.31
CA ALA A 171 9.07 -1.31 2.69
C ALA A 171 8.06 -2.46 2.81
N ARG A 172 6.95 -2.41 2.05
CA ARG A 172 5.93 -3.49 2.00
C ARG A 172 6.44 -4.77 1.34
N ARG A 173 7.48 -4.71 0.50
CA ARG A 173 8.14 -5.88 -0.09
C ARG A 173 8.94 -6.64 0.96
N ILE A 174 9.67 -5.93 1.81
CA ILE A 174 10.62 -6.51 2.76
C ILE A 174 10.06 -6.69 4.17
N SER A 175 8.88 -6.13 4.44
CA SER A 175 8.23 -6.21 5.75
C SER A 175 6.73 -6.50 5.65
N PRO A 176 6.18 -7.31 6.56
CA PRO A 176 4.76 -7.34 6.83
C PRO A 176 4.26 -5.93 7.15
N SER A 177 3.06 -5.59 6.68
CA SER A 177 2.44 -4.28 6.91
C SER A 177 0.94 -4.43 7.14
N TRP A 178 0.40 -3.61 8.03
CA TRP A 178 -1.05 -3.50 8.21
C TRP A 178 -1.69 -2.82 7.01
N ILE A 179 -2.64 -3.51 6.37
CA ILE A 179 -3.44 -2.95 5.27
C ILE A 179 -4.87 -2.70 5.74
N ARG A 180 -5.40 -1.51 5.45
CA ARG A 180 -6.83 -1.25 5.62
C ARG A 180 -7.58 -1.95 4.49
N THR A 181 -8.53 -2.79 4.85
CA THR A 181 -9.37 -3.47 3.85
C THR A 181 -10.83 -3.23 4.15
N GLY A 182 -11.60 -2.85 3.13
CA GLY A 182 -13.06 -2.82 3.21
C GLY A 182 -13.63 -4.24 3.17
N ARG A 183 -14.66 -4.48 3.98
CA ARG A 183 -15.51 -5.66 3.90
C ARG A 183 -16.95 -5.24 3.69
N GLU A 184 -17.67 -5.99 2.87
CA GLU A 184 -19.11 -5.82 2.79
C GLU A 184 -19.77 -6.44 4.02
N MET A 185 -20.95 -5.93 4.38
CA MET A 185 -21.77 -6.48 5.45
C MET A 185 -23.22 -6.42 4.98
N TYR A 186 -23.99 -7.47 5.25
CA TYR A 186 -25.42 -7.45 5.00
C TYR A 186 -26.13 -6.60 6.04
N LYS A 187 -26.75 -5.52 5.55
CA LYS A 187 -27.38 -4.46 6.37
C LYS A 187 -28.91 -4.56 6.40
N LYS A 188 -29.50 -5.48 5.63
CA LYS A 188 -30.94 -5.60 5.39
C LYS A 188 -31.37 -7.06 5.47
N GLY A 189 -32.55 -7.30 6.02
CA GLY A 189 -33.20 -8.60 6.17
C GLY A 189 -34.48 -8.42 6.96
N ASN A 190 -34.31 -8.11 8.24
CA ASN A 190 -35.34 -7.72 9.19
C ASN A 190 -34.86 -6.50 10.01
N ASP A 191 -35.60 -6.10 11.04
CA ASP A 191 -35.22 -4.99 11.91
C ASP A 191 -34.01 -5.31 12.79
N ASP A 192 -33.82 -6.57 13.18
CA ASP A 192 -32.66 -7.05 13.92
C ASP A 192 -31.36 -6.85 13.12
N PHE A 193 -31.35 -7.10 11.81
CA PHE A 193 -30.20 -6.80 10.95
C PHE A 193 -29.88 -5.30 10.88
N LYS A 194 -30.89 -4.42 10.97
CA LYS A 194 -30.68 -2.97 11.04
C LYS A 194 -30.10 -2.57 12.40
N TYR A 195 -30.55 -3.21 13.48
CA TYR A 195 -30.04 -3.00 14.83
C TYR A 195 -28.59 -3.50 14.96
N ALA A 196 -28.30 -4.74 14.57
CA ALA A 196 -26.96 -5.34 14.54
C ALA A 196 -25.98 -4.52 13.70
N LYS A 197 -26.43 -3.96 12.56
CA LYS A 197 -25.61 -3.02 11.79
C LYS A 197 -25.16 -1.83 12.65
N ARG A 198 -26.05 -1.21 13.43
CA ARG A 198 -25.71 -0.05 14.26
C ARG A 198 -24.73 -0.42 15.37
N LEU A 199 -24.89 -1.62 15.95
CA LEU A 199 -23.94 -2.18 16.91
C LEU A 199 -22.54 -2.32 16.28
N ALA A 200 -22.44 -3.01 15.14
CA ALA A 200 -21.19 -3.16 14.40
C ALA A 200 -20.54 -1.81 14.02
N GLN A 201 -21.34 -0.84 13.57
CA GLN A 201 -20.86 0.51 13.23
C GLN A 201 -20.37 1.32 14.43
N THR A 202 -20.78 0.95 15.65
CA THR A 202 -20.31 1.53 16.92
C THR A 202 -19.29 0.63 17.63
N ASN A 203 -18.65 -0.26 16.88
CA ASN A 203 -17.61 -1.20 17.32
C ASN A 203 -18.08 -2.26 18.34
N ARG A 204 -19.38 -2.48 18.46
CA ARG A 204 -20.00 -3.51 19.30
C ARG A 204 -20.24 -4.79 18.49
N TRP A 205 -19.15 -5.42 18.05
CA TRP A 205 -19.21 -6.54 17.12
C TRP A 205 -19.70 -7.84 17.74
N GLU A 206 -19.37 -8.09 19.01
CA GLU A 206 -19.85 -9.24 19.77
C GLU A 206 -21.38 -9.19 19.94
N ASP A 207 -21.92 -8.05 20.40
CA ASP A 207 -23.37 -7.84 20.48
C ASP A 207 -24.07 -7.98 19.11
N ALA A 208 -23.41 -7.54 18.02
CA ALA A 208 -23.94 -7.69 16.67
C ALA A 208 -23.95 -9.17 16.24
N ALA A 209 -22.92 -9.93 16.60
CA ALA A 209 -22.81 -11.36 16.36
C ALA A 209 -23.92 -12.13 17.08
N ASP A 210 -24.21 -11.80 18.35
CA ASP A 210 -25.32 -12.40 19.10
C ASP A 210 -26.67 -12.23 18.40
N VAL A 211 -26.90 -11.08 17.77
CA VAL A 211 -28.12 -10.82 17.00
C VAL A 211 -28.14 -11.65 15.71
N TRP A 212 -27.04 -11.69 14.95
CA TRP A 212 -26.98 -12.48 13.72
C TRP A 212 -27.05 -13.98 13.98
N HIS A 213 -26.45 -14.46 15.07
CA HIS A 213 -26.42 -15.88 15.43
C HIS A 213 -27.82 -16.49 15.54
N LYS A 214 -28.80 -15.73 16.02
CA LYS A 214 -30.22 -16.16 16.10
C LYS A 214 -30.83 -16.55 14.74
N TYR A 215 -30.25 -16.05 13.66
CA TYR A 215 -30.75 -16.23 12.30
C TYR A 215 -29.90 -17.19 11.46
N THR A 216 -28.81 -17.74 11.97
CA THR A 216 -27.91 -18.62 11.19
C THR A 216 -28.59 -19.90 10.70
N GLU A 217 -29.69 -20.31 11.34
CA GLU A 217 -30.52 -21.46 10.96
C GLU A 217 -31.97 -21.08 10.63
N ASP A 218 -32.22 -19.81 10.25
CA ASP A 218 -33.56 -19.32 9.95
C ASP A 218 -34.23 -20.11 8.80
N PRO A 219 -35.55 -20.37 8.87
CA PRO A 219 -36.29 -21.02 7.79
C PRO A 219 -36.20 -20.30 6.44
N ASP A 220 -35.97 -18.98 6.41
CA ASP A 220 -35.61 -18.26 5.19
C ASP A 220 -34.11 -18.47 4.88
N PRO A 221 -33.77 -19.27 3.85
CA PRO A 221 -32.38 -19.58 3.53
C PRO A 221 -31.57 -18.32 3.17
N LYS A 222 -32.24 -17.28 2.66
CA LYS A 222 -31.60 -16.02 2.30
C LYS A 222 -31.23 -15.21 3.52
N LEU A 223 -32.05 -15.23 4.57
CA LEU A 223 -31.76 -14.57 5.83
C LEU A 223 -30.64 -15.31 6.57
N ALA A 224 -30.72 -16.63 6.63
CA ALA A 224 -29.70 -17.49 7.22
C ALA A 224 -28.33 -17.36 6.55
N GLY A 225 -28.28 -17.42 5.21
CA GLY A 225 -27.04 -17.20 4.48
C GLY A 225 -26.42 -15.80 4.67
N ARG A 226 -27.23 -14.78 5.00
CA ARG A 226 -26.73 -13.44 5.35
C ARG A 226 -26.23 -13.36 6.79
N ALA A 227 -26.89 -14.06 7.70
CA ALA A 227 -26.48 -14.17 9.10
C ALA A 227 -25.11 -14.85 9.19
N CYS A 228 -24.95 -16.04 8.59
CA CYS A 228 -23.68 -16.75 8.53
C CYS A 228 -22.56 -15.90 7.91
N TYR A 229 -22.85 -15.15 6.83
CA TYR A 229 -21.88 -14.23 6.25
C TYR A 229 -21.44 -13.13 7.23
N ASN A 230 -22.38 -12.53 7.96
CA ASN A 230 -22.05 -11.49 8.93
C ASN A 230 -21.33 -12.06 10.17
N MET A 231 -21.63 -13.31 10.56
CA MET A 231 -20.87 -14.03 11.60
C MET A 231 -19.41 -14.21 11.19
N ALA A 232 -19.14 -14.56 9.92
CA ALA A 232 -17.79 -14.63 9.40
C ALA A 232 -17.05 -13.30 9.53
N LEU A 233 -17.74 -12.18 9.28
CA LEU A 233 -17.18 -10.84 9.44
C LEU A 233 -16.89 -10.50 10.91
N ALA A 234 -17.79 -10.84 11.83
CA ALA A 234 -17.56 -10.64 13.26
C ALA A 234 -16.36 -11.44 13.76
N ALA A 235 -16.26 -12.72 13.38
CA ALA A 235 -15.12 -13.57 13.71
C ALA A 235 -13.81 -13.06 13.12
N GLU A 236 -13.80 -12.55 11.88
CA GLU A 236 -12.61 -11.93 11.27
C GLU A 236 -12.12 -10.72 12.08
N ILE A 237 -13.06 -9.90 12.60
CA ILE A 237 -12.76 -8.71 13.40
C ILE A 237 -12.25 -9.07 14.78
N ALA A 238 -12.76 -10.15 15.38
CA ALA A 238 -12.27 -10.70 16.63
C ALA A 238 -10.87 -11.34 16.52
N GLY A 239 -10.35 -11.54 15.30
CA GLY A 239 -9.07 -12.21 15.04
C GLY A 239 -9.18 -13.73 14.90
N ASN A 240 -10.38 -14.29 15.04
CA ASN A 240 -10.65 -15.73 14.91
C ASN A 240 -10.78 -16.13 13.43
N LEU A 241 -9.67 -16.07 12.67
CA LEU A 241 -9.69 -16.30 11.23
C LEU A 241 -10.19 -17.71 10.83
N LYS A 242 -9.90 -18.73 11.64
CA LYS A 242 -10.38 -20.09 11.38
C LYS A 242 -11.90 -20.17 11.44
N GLU A 243 -12.49 -19.63 12.50
CA GLU A 243 -13.94 -19.56 12.68
C GLU A 243 -14.60 -18.71 11.58
N ALA A 244 -13.94 -17.60 11.18
CA ALA A 244 -14.42 -16.77 10.08
C ALA A 244 -14.52 -17.54 8.76
N VAL A 245 -13.53 -18.39 8.45
CA VAL A 245 -13.57 -19.27 7.26
C VAL A 245 -14.75 -20.24 7.36
N GLU A 246 -14.94 -20.89 8.51
CA GLU A 246 -16.02 -21.86 8.74
C GLU A 246 -17.40 -21.21 8.50
N TRP A 247 -17.66 -20.04 9.08
CA TRP A 247 -18.91 -19.30 8.86
C TRP A 247 -19.14 -18.86 7.41
N ALA A 248 -18.09 -18.43 6.71
CA ALA A 248 -18.18 -18.03 5.31
C ALA A 248 -18.46 -19.23 4.39
N GLU A 249 -17.86 -20.38 4.68
CA GLU A 249 -18.13 -21.62 3.97
C GLU A 249 -19.54 -22.13 4.23
N GLU A 250 -20.00 -22.11 5.48
CA GLU A 250 -21.38 -22.50 5.85
C GLU A 250 -22.41 -21.66 5.08
N ALA A 251 -22.22 -20.34 5.03
CA ALA A 251 -23.07 -19.42 4.26
C ALA A 251 -23.14 -19.79 2.76
N TYR A 252 -22.04 -20.29 2.19
CA TYR A 252 -22.01 -20.71 0.79
C TYR A 252 -22.59 -22.12 0.59
N VAL A 253 -22.13 -23.11 1.35
CA VAL A 253 -22.46 -24.52 1.17
C VAL A 253 -23.94 -24.78 1.48
N ARG A 254 -24.44 -24.29 2.61
CA ARG A 254 -25.82 -24.54 3.05
C ARG A 254 -26.84 -23.61 2.40
N TYR A 255 -26.46 -22.35 2.17
CA TYR A 255 -27.39 -21.30 1.74
C TYR A 255 -27.10 -20.69 0.36
N ASN A 256 -26.12 -21.23 -0.37
CA ASN A 256 -25.73 -20.78 -1.73
C ASN A 256 -25.41 -19.26 -1.79
N ASN A 257 -24.89 -18.68 -0.71
CA ASN A 257 -24.47 -17.29 -0.70
C ASN A 257 -23.17 -17.11 -1.49
N LYS A 258 -23.29 -16.72 -2.76
CA LYS A 258 -22.14 -16.55 -3.68
C LYS A 258 -21.10 -15.55 -3.17
N LYS A 259 -21.52 -14.47 -2.50
CA LYS A 259 -20.58 -13.50 -1.90
C LYS A 259 -19.74 -14.13 -0.79
N ALA A 260 -20.32 -15.09 -0.06
CA ALA A 260 -19.61 -15.82 1.00
C ALA A 260 -18.50 -16.71 0.43
N ARG A 261 -18.68 -17.27 -0.77
CA ARG A 261 -17.64 -18.04 -1.46
C ARG A 261 -16.41 -17.18 -1.76
N GLU A 262 -16.61 -16.00 -2.33
CA GLU A 262 -15.50 -15.07 -2.60
C GLU A 262 -14.81 -14.65 -1.30
N TYR A 263 -15.61 -14.40 -0.27
CA TYR A 263 -15.10 -14.00 1.03
C TYR A 263 -14.30 -15.11 1.73
N SER A 264 -14.72 -16.38 1.63
CA SER A 264 -13.97 -17.51 2.21
C SER A 264 -12.58 -17.66 1.58
N TYR A 265 -12.42 -17.41 0.27
CA TYR A 265 -11.10 -17.37 -0.36
C TYR A 265 -10.23 -16.23 0.19
N ILE A 266 -10.80 -15.05 0.43
CA ILE A 266 -10.08 -13.93 1.06
C ILE A 266 -9.61 -14.32 2.47
N LEU A 267 -10.49 -14.91 3.27
CA LEU A 267 -10.19 -15.33 4.65
C LEU A 267 -9.13 -16.44 4.71
N LYS A 268 -9.20 -17.44 3.82
CA LYS A 268 -8.17 -18.49 3.71
C LYS A 268 -6.80 -17.93 3.35
N ASN A 269 -6.76 -17.00 2.39
CA ASN A 269 -5.52 -16.30 2.05
C ASN A 269 -4.99 -15.48 3.22
N ARG A 270 -5.86 -14.85 4.00
CA ARG A 270 -5.48 -14.12 5.21
C ARG A 270 -4.93 -15.06 6.29
N LEU A 271 -5.57 -16.19 6.53
CA LEU A 271 -5.12 -17.22 7.47
C LEU A 271 -3.73 -17.75 7.08
N PHE A 272 -3.52 -18.09 5.80
CA PHE A 272 -2.21 -18.51 5.30
C PHE A 272 -1.13 -17.43 5.48
N ARG A 273 -1.46 -16.16 5.21
CA ARG A 273 -0.52 -15.04 5.42
C ARG A 273 -0.19 -14.84 6.89
N GLN A 274 -1.12 -15.09 7.80
CA GLN A 274 -0.87 -15.02 9.23
C GLN A 274 0.09 -16.12 9.70
N GLN A 275 -0.10 -17.36 9.25
CA GLN A 275 0.83 -18.45 9.55
C GLN A 275 2.25 -18.14 9.06
N LYS A 276 2.37 -17.62 7.84
CA LYS A 276 3.66 -17.17 7.30
C LYS A 276 4.27 -16.01 8.09
N LEU A 277 3.45 -15.13 8.67
CA LEU A 277 3.92 -14.04 9.51
C LEU A 277 4.49 -14.58 10.83
N GLU A 278 3.80 -15.51 11.47
CA GLU A 278 4.24 -16.20 12.70
C GLU A 278 5.61 -16.87 12.47
N GLU A 279 5.76 -17.63 11.37
CA GLU A 279 7.04 -18.21 10.95
C GLU A 279 8.16 -17.16 10.78
N GLN A 280 7.83 -15.99 10.22
CA GLN A 280 8.78 -14.89 10.00
C GLN A 280 9.16 -14.14 11.27
N MET A 281 8.29 -14.14 12.28
CA MET A 281 8.52 -13.54 13.60
C MET A 281 9.24 -14.50 14.55
N GLY A 282 9.37 -15.78 14.19
CA GLY A 282 9.99 -16.81 15.02
C GLY A 282 9.09 -17.28 16.15
N GLU A 283 7.77 -17.14 15.98
CA GLU A 283 6.72 -17.63 16.89
C GLU A 283 6.15 -18.97 16.43
#